data_AF-X1SED6-F1
#
_entry.id   AF-X1SED6-F1
#
_cell.length_a   1.000
_cell.length_b   1.000
_cell.length_c   1.000
_cell.angle_alpha   90.00
_cell.angle_beta   90.00
_cell.angle_gamma   90.00
#
_symmetry.space_group_name_H-M   'P 1'
#
loop_
_entity.id
_entity.type
_entity.pdbx_description
1 polymer ?
#
loop_
_entity_poly.entity_id
_entity_poly.type
_entity_poly.pdbx_seq_one_letter_code
_entity_poly.pdbx_strand_id
1 'polypeptide(L)'
;SPSKIGAKLQSKGFDSFVRKKGQGLNAGIWPSINGTLIWALSLVDGEMAWDEWKKNSLALHADIFPEIWYGIWSGPDNYNSDFSKYHGHTVFNEALLTGKHLDNDDEGLGIIGVAWTDFPVFNLHPHAWPLYTITKLIGVKFTKSGLKIIPTLPKEQYEFSSKLFGFTKSKDGYSGWYAPIKEGIWEISISLKECDIKDISKLEVNGIEQEFTKEDDAIIWRGRSYPNKPLKWILYK
;
A
#
# COMPACT_ATOMS: atom_id res chain seq x y z
N SER A 1 -7.36 -20.61 6.87
CA SER A 1 -6.61 -19.46 7.40
C SER A 1 -6.42 -18.42 6.31
N PRO A 2 -6.25 -17.12 6.67
CA PRO A 2 -5.77 -16.10 5.76
C PRO A 2 -4.37 -16.46 5.23
N SER A 3 -4.05 -16.04 4.01
CA SER A 3 -2.72 -16.22 3.42
C SER A 3 -1.68 -15.31 4.11
N LYS A 4 -0.42 -15.73 4.10
CA LYS A 4 0.70 -15.03 4.74
C LYS A 4 1.34 -13.95 3.85
N ILE A 5 1.14 -14.01 2.52
CA ILE A 5 1.76 -13.09 1.54
C ILE A 5 0.73 -12.32 0.71
N GLY A 6 -0.47 -12.14 1.27
CA GLY A 6 -1.53 -11.30 0.72
C GLY A 6 -2.84 -12.05 0.51
N ALA A 7 -3.91 -11.30 0.30
CA ALA A 7 -5.24 -11.84 0.07
C ALA A 7 -5.30 -12.68 -1.22
N LYS A 8 -6.10 -13.74 -1.14
CA LYS A 8 -6.41 -14.61 -2.26
C LYS A 8 -7.60 -14.04 -3.02
N LEU A 9 -7.63 -14.21 -4.34
CA LEU A 9 -8.80 -13.83 -5.15
C LEU A 9 -10.09 -14.50 -4.68
N GLN A 10 -9.99 -15.70 -4.11
CA GLN A 10 -11.13 -16.49 -3.65
C GLN A 10 -10.82 -17.13 -2.30
N SER A 11 -11.85 -17.26 -1.45
CA SER A 11 -11.74 -17.90 -0.14
C SER A 11 -11.47 -19.41 -0.23
N LYS A 12 -11.79 -20.02 -1.37
CA LYS A 12 -11.55 -21.41 -1.72
C LYS A 12 -11.09 -21.46 -3.17
N GLY A 13 -10.15 -22.34 -3.49
CA GLY A 13 -9.94 -22.73 -4.89
C GLY A 13 -10.80 -23.94 -5.25
N PHE A 14 -10.96 -24.17 -6.54
CA PHE A 14 -11.78 -25.24 -7.11
C PHE A 14 -10.94 -26.24 -7.90
N ASP A 15 -11.46 -27.45 -8.07
CA ASP A 15 -10.83 -28.46 -8.91
C ASP A 15 -11.01 -28.05 -10.38
N SER A 16 -9.89 -27.84 -11.08
CA SER A 16 -9.86 -27.43 -12.47
C SER A 16 -8.68 -28.12 -13.14
N PHE A 17 -8.92 -28.63 -14.34
CA PHE A 17 -7.86 -29.17 -15.19
C PHE A 17 -6.92 -28.05 -15.68
N VAL A 18 -7.46 -26.88 -16.03
CA VAL A 18 -6.69 -25.78 -16.66
C VAL A 18 -5.85 -24.98 -15.67
N ARG A 19 -6.35 -24.67 -14.46
CA ARG A 19 -5.59 -23.92 -13.44
C ARG A 19 -5.66 -24.62 -12.10
N LYS A 20 -4.52 -25.09 -11.59
CA LYS A 20 -4.46 -25.75 -10.28
C LYS A 20 -4.86 -24.79 -9.16
N LYS A 21 -5.35 -25.39 -8.07
CA LYS A 21 -5.76 -24.66 -6.87
C LYS A 21 -4.63 -23.78 -6.33
N GLY A 22 -4.95 -22.54 -6.03
CA GLY A 22 -4.01 -21.55 -5.49
C GLY A 22 -3.14 -20.87 -6.54
N GLN A 23 -3.41 -21.05 -7.83
CA GLN A 23 -2.62 -20.46 -8.93
C GLN A 23 -3.45 -19.46 -9.73
N GLY A 24 -2.86 -18.30 -10.05
CA GLY A 24 -3.48 -17.28 -10.89
C GLY A 24 -4.93 -16.97 -10.48
N LEU A 25 -5.88 -17.10 -11.40
CA LEU A 25 -7.30 -16.79 -11.15
C LEU A 25 -7.99 -17.79 -10.19
N ASN A 26 -7.44 -19.00 -10.01
CA ASN A 26 -7.99 -20.00 -9.09
C ASN A 26 -7.36 -19.81 -7.71
N ALA A 27 -7.84 -18.80 -6.98
CA ALA A 27 -7.39 -18.46 -5.62
C ALA A 27 -5.88 -18.15 -5.47
N GLY A 28 -5.23 -17.62 -6.53
CA GLY A 28 -3.90 -17.01 -6.43
C GLY A 28 -3.95 -15.63 -5.77
N ILE A 29 -2.77 -15.01 -5.62
CA ILE A 29 -2.55 -13.73 -4.95
C ILE A 29 -2.08 -12.72 -5.99
N TRP A 30 -2.86 -11.65 -6.15
CA TRP A 30 -2.66 -10.66 -7.20
C TRP A 30 -2.39 -9.30 -6.58
N PRO A 31 -1.15 -8.79 -6.64
CA PRO A 31 -0.82 -7.45 -6.15
C PRO A 31 -1.70 -6.35 -6.77
N SER A 32 -2.15 -6.52 -8.02
CA SER A 32 -3.08 -5.59 -8.69
C SER A 32 -4.44 -5.48 -8.02
N ILE A 33 -4.94 -6.58 -7.44
CA ILE A 33 -6.22 -6.62 -6.74
C ILE A 33 -6.01 -6.29 -5.26
N ASN A 34 -4.95 -6.80 -4.66
CA ASN A 34 -4.64 -6.51 -3.25
C ASN A 34 -4.32 -5.03 -3.03
N GLY A 35 -3.73 -4.34 -4.00
CA GLY A 35 -3.53 -2.89 -3.92
C GLY A 35 -4.83 -2.09 -3.78
N THR A 36 -5.89 -2.48 -4.51
CA THR A 36 -7.21 -1.84 -4.36
C THR A 36 -7.89 -2.25 -3.06
N LEU A 37 -7.71 -3.50 -2.60
CA LEU A 37 -8.16 -3.95 -1.29
C LEU A 37 -7.52 -3.15 -0.15
N ILE A 38 -6.20 -2.96 -0.17
CA ILE A 38 -5.48 -2.17 0.85
C ILE A 38 -6.02 -0.74 0.89
N TRP A 39 -6.28 -0.13 -0.27
CA TRP A 39 -6.91 1.18 -0.31
C TRP A 39 -8.32 1.15 0.29
N ALA A 40 -9.17 0.19 -0.06
CA ALA A 40 -10.50 0.06 0.54
C ALA A 40 -10.43 -0.10 2.06
N LEU A 41 -9.53 -0.96 2.54
CA LEU A 41 -9.28 -1.17 3.97
C LEU A 41 -8.80 0.13 4.64
N SER A 42 -7.95 0.93 3.99
CA SER A 42 -7.46 2.19 4.57
C SER A 42 -8.57 3.25 4.77
N LEU A 43 -9.77 3.01 4.27
CA LEU A 43 -10.94 3.87 4.48
C LEU A 43 -11.81 3.41 5.65
N VAL A 44 -11.65 2.17 6.12
CA VAL A 44 -12.54 1.54 7.11
C VAL A 44 -11.82 0.95 8.31
N ASP A 45 -10.63 0.38 8.12
CA ASP A 45 -9.83 -0.29 9.16
C ASP A 45 -8.33 -0.18 8.83
N GLY A 46 -7.64 0.72 9.52
CA GLY A 46 -6.21 0.95 9.34
C GLY A 46 -5.32 -0.20 9.79
N GLU A 47 -5.74 -1.00 10.77
CA GLU A 47 -5.01 -2.18 11.23
C GLU A 47 -5.01 -3.25 10.15
N MET A 48 -6.19 -3.55 9.59
CA MET A 48 -6.31 -4.49 8.48
C MET A 48 -5.56 -4.01 7.24
N ALA A 49 -5.66 -2.72 6.91
CA ALA A 49 -4.97 -2.14 5.77
C ALA A 49 -3.44 -2.25 5.90
N TRP A 50 -2.91 -1.95 7.09
CA TRP A 50 -1.48 -2.05 7.37
C TRP A 50 -0.99 -3.50 7.35
N ASP A 51 -1.78 -4.42 7.89
CA ASP A 51 -1.46 -5.83 7.86
C ASP A 51 -1.40 -6.36 6.42
N GLU A 52 -2.40 -6.04 5.60
CA GLU A 52 -2.45 -6.45 4.21
C GLU A 52 -1.36 -5.78 3.36
N TRP A 53 -1.00 -4.53 3.65
CA TRP A 53 0.11 -3.84 2.98
C TRP A 53 1.45 -4.56 3.20
N LYS A 54 1.77 -4.93 4.45
CA LYS A 54 3.00 -5.70 4.76
C LYS A 54 3.00 -7.04 4.03
N LYS A 55 1.86 -7.72 4.01
CA LYS A 55 1.69 -9.01 3.33
C LYS A 55 2.01 -8.97 1.84
N ASN A 56 1.77 -7.84 1.18
CA ASN A 56 2.05 -7.64 -0.24
C ASN A 56 3.43 -7.01 -0.52
N SER A 57 4.30 -6.93 0.48
CA SER A 57 5.66 -6.40 0.31
C SER A 57 6.64 -7.49 -0.16
N LEU A 58 7.60 -7.09 -1.01
CA LEU A 58 8.72 -7.96 -1.38
C LEU A 58 9.55 -8.36 -0.15
N ALA A 59 9.68 -7.48 0.85
CA ALA A 59 10.38 -7.79 2.09
C ALA A 59 9.78 -9.01 2.81
N LEU A 60 8.45 -9.03 3.00
CA LEU A 60 7.82 -10.18 3.66
C LEU A 60 7.88 -11.44 2.80
N HIS A 61 7.75 -11.32 1.48
CA HIS A 61 7.91 -12.47 0.59
C HIS A 61 9.32 -13.07 0.71
N ALA A 62 10.35 -12.23 0.67
CA ALA A 62 11.76 -12.63 0.86
C ALA A 62 12.01 -13.32 2.21
N ASP A 63 11.38 -12.83 3.29
CA ASP A 63 11.51 -13.45 4.62
C ASP A 63 10.88 -14.84 4.69
N ILE A 64 9.76 -15.06 3.98
CA ILE A 64 9.01 -16.32 4.02
C ILE A 64 9.54 -17.34 3.01
N PHE A 65 10.05 -16.87 1.86
CA PHE A 65 10.52 -17.70 0.75
C PHE A 65 11.91 -17.27 0.24
N PRO A 66 12.96 -17.33 1.08
CA PRO A 66 14.27 -16.81 0.71
C PRO A 66 14.94 -17.56 -0.45
N GLU A 67 14.49 -18.78 -0.75
CA GLU A 67 14.98 -19.61 -1.86
C GLU A 67 14.32 -19.27 -3.21
N ILE A 68 13.29 -18.41 -3.23
CA ILE A 68 12.62 -17.96 -4.45
C ILE A 68 13.18 -16.59 -4.82
N TRP A 69 13.93 -16.50 -5.92
CA TRP A 69 14.64 -15.27 -6.27
C TRP A 69 13.70 -14.09 -6.62
N TYR A 70 12.57 -14.38 -7.27
CA TYR A 70 11.51 -13.41 -7.50
C TYR A 70 10.64 -13.30 -6.25
N GLY A 71 10.20 -12.10 -5.96
CA GLY A 71 9.66 -11.72 -4.66
C GLY A 71 10.69 -11.06 -3.74
N ILE A 72 11.98 -11.08 -4.10
CA ILE A 72 13.05 -10.38 -3.35
C ILE A 72 13.40 -9.05 -4.03
N TRP A 73 13.88 -9.12 -5.28
CA TRP A 73 14.36 -7.94 -6.04
C TRP A 73 13.28 -7.34 -6.92
N SER A 74 12.40 -8.20 -7.41
CA SER A 74 11.30 -7.87 -8.30
C SER A 74 10.26 -8.98 -8.23
N GLY A 75 9.05 -8.80 -8.76
CA GLY A 75 7.96 -9.74 -8.55
C GLY A 75 7.06 -9.97 -9.77
N PRO A 76 6.53 -11.19 -9.94
CA PRO A 76 5.58 -11.56 -10.98
C PRO A 76 4.24 -10.83 -10.82
N ASP A 77 3.38 -10.95 -11.83
CA ASP A 77 2.03 -10.39 -11.80
C ASP A 77 1.11 -11.08 -10.78
N ASN A 78 1.40 -12.34 -10.43
CA ASN A 78 0.73 -13.04 -9.32
C ASN A 78 1.66 -14.06 -8.63
N TYR A 79 1.35 -14.33 -7.37
CA TYR A 79 1.93 -15.39 -6.58
C TYR A 79 0.91 -16.50 -6.34
N ASN A 80 1.41 -17.72 -6.27
CA ASN A 80 0.67 -18.87 -5.82
C ASN A 80 0.39 -18.75 -4.32
N SER A 81 -0.84 -19.03 -3.91
CA SER A 81 -1.25 -18.97 -2.51
C SER A 81 -0.90 -20.23 -1.73
N ASP A 82 -1.25 -20.23 -0.44
CA ASP A 82 -1.15 -21.38 0.48
C ASP A 82 -2.01 -22.58 0.08
N PHE A 83 -2.85 -22.47 -0.96
CA PHE A 83 -3.56 -23.60 -1.55
C PHE A 83 -2.76 -24.36 -2.60
N SER A 84 -1.66 -23.80 -3.10
CA SER A 84 -0.76 -24.45 -4.06
C SER A 84 0.32 -25.26 -3.35
N LYS A 85 0.73 -26.38 -3.97
CA LYS A 85 1.93 -27.13 -3.54
C LYS A 85 3.19 -26.27 -3.60
N TYR A 86 3.23 -25.29 -4.50
CA TYR A 86 4.36 -24.37 -4.71
C TYR A 86 3.96 -22.96 -4.25
N HIS A 87 3.61 -22.83 -2.97
CA HIS A 87 3.29 -21.55 -2.33
C HIS A 87 4.47 -20.57 -2.49
N GLY A 88 4.18 -19.29 -2.76
CA GLY A 88 5.21 -18.26 -2.95
C GLY A 88 5.81 -18.21 -4.35
N HIS A 89 5.72 -19.28 -5.14
CA HIS A 89 6.09 -19.26 -6.56
C HIS A 89 5.07 -18.48 -7.40
N THR A 90 5.34 -18.26 -8.69
CA THR A 90 4.30 -17.86 -9.66
C THR A 90 3.76 -19.07 -10.43
N VAL A 91 2.90 -18.84 -11.43
CA VAL A 91 2.41 -19.91 -12.30
C VAL A 91 3.54 -20.41 -13.20
N PHE A 92 3.75 -21.71 -13.24
CA PHE A 92 4.73 -22.35 -14.12
C PHE A 92 4.27 -23.76 -14.51
N ASN A 93 4.87 -24.30 -15.57
CA ASN A 93 4.62 -25.68 -15.99
C ASN A 93 5.46 -26.65 -15.14
N GLU A 94 4.81 -27.44 -14.29
CA GLU A 94 5.47 -28.44 -13.43
C GLU A 94 6.18 -29.57 -14.22
N ALA A 95 5.78 -29.82 -15.48
CA ALA A 95 6.48 -30.74 -16.37
C ALA A 95 7.97 -30.39 -16.50
N LEU A 96 8.30 -29.09 -16.48
CA LEU A 96 9.67 -28.59 -16.58
C LEU A 96 10.54 -28.99 -15.38
N LEU A 97 9.93 -29.25 -14.21
CA LEU A 97 10.65 -29.74 -13.03
C LEU A 97 10.81 -31.27 -13.03
N THR A 98 9.87 -32.00 -13.62
CA THR A 98 9.80 -33.47 -13.52
C THR A 98 10.30 -34.20 -14.76
N GLY A 99 10.48 -33.48 -15.87
CA GLY A 99 10.85 -34.04 -17.17
C GLY A 99 9.74 -34.85 -17.84
N LYS A 100 8.52 -34.90 -17.26
CA LYS A 100 7.37 -35.60 -17.82
C LYS A 100 6.55 -34.63 -18.67
N HIS A 101 6.47 -34.87 -19.97
CA HIS A 101 5.55 -34.15 -20.85
C HIS A 101 4.12 -34.28 -20.31
N LEU A 102 3.43 -33.14 -20.17
CA LEU A 102 1.98 -33.12 -20.04
C LEU A 102 1.40 -33.26 -21.44
N ASP A 103 0.38 -34.11 -21.60
CA ASP A 103 -0.39 -34.22 -22.82
C ASP A 103 -1.01 -32.85 -23.17
N ASN A 104 -1.15 -32.58 -24.48
CA ASN A 104 -1.33 -31.26 -25.11
C ASN A 104 -2.54 -30.39 -24.69
N ASP A 105 -3.25 -30.71 -23.60
CA ASP A 105 -4.45 -29.99 -23.15
C ASP A 105 -4.22 -29.06 -21.94
N ASP A 106 -3.02 -29.06 -21.33
CA ASP A 106 -2.62 -28.14 -20.25
C ASP A 106 -1.97 -26.83 -20.77
N GLU A 107 -2.07 -26.57 -22.08
CA GLU A 107 -1.49 -25.41 -22.81
C GLU A 107 -2.04 -24.04 -22.37
N GLY A 108 -3.08 -23.99 -21.55
CA GLY A 108 -3.79 -22.75 -21.20
C GLY A 108 -3.04 -21.77 -20.28
N LEU A 109 -1.85 -22.11 -19.79
CA LEU A 109 -1.17 -21.35 -18.74
C LEU A 109 0.30 -21.01 -18.96
N GLY A 110 0.94 -21.59 -19.98
CA GLY A 110 2.32 -21.29 -20.33
C GLY A 110 2.42 -21.28 -21.85
N ILE A 111 2.67 -20.09 -22.42
CA ILE A 111 3.04 -19.99 -23.82
C ILE A 111 4.20 -20.97 -24.03
N ILE A 112 4.09 -21.86 -25.01
CA ILE A 112 5.16 -22.78 -25.39
C ILE A 112 6.45 -21.96 -25.52
N GLY A 113 7.40 -22.20 -24.61
CA GLY A 113 8.71 -21.54 -24.61
C GLY A 113 8.88 -20.30 -23.72
N VAL A 114 7.85 -19.79 -23.02
CA VAL A 114 8.00 -18.69 -22.06
C VAL A 114 7.11 -18.89 -20.82
N ALA A 115 7.70 -19.28 -19.70
CA ALA A 115 7.05 -19.34 -18.40
C ALA A 115 7.05 -17.97 -17.70
N TRP A 116 6.09 -17.73 -16.80
CA TRP A 116 6.03 -16.48 -16.01
C TRP A 116 7.24 -16.35 -15.06
N THR A 117 7.94 -17.45 -14.80
CA THR A 117 9.20 -17.54 -14.07
C THR A 117 10.42 -17.09 -14.87
N ASP A 118 10.33 -17.01 -16.20
CA ASP A 118 11.46 -16.63 -17.06
C ASP A 118 11.66 -15.11 -17.07
N PHE A 119 10.55 -14.37 -16.99
CA PHE A 119 10.55 -12.91 -16.94
C PHE A 119 9.62 -12.34 -15.86
N PRO A 120 9.77 -12.75 -14.58
CA PRO A 120 8.89 -12.31 -13.52
C PRO A 120 9.11 -10.83 -13.16
N VAL A 121 10.12 -10.17 -13.75
CA VAL A 121 10.50 -8.79 -13.41
C VAL A 121 9.78 -7.71 -14.24
N PHE A 122 8.99 -8.08 -15.26
CA PHE A 122 8.29 -7.11 -16.10
C PHE A 122 6.93 -6.68 -15.57
N ASN A 123 6.50 -7.19 -14.41
CA ASN A 123 5.29 -6.72 -13.79
C ASN A 123 5.56 -5.61 -12.76
N LEU A 124 4.97 -4.45 -12.99
CA LEU A 124 5.17 -3.29 -12.12
C LEU A 124 4.24 -3.28 -10.89
N HIS A 125 3.21 -4.13 -10.83
CA HIS A 125 2.24 -4.12 -9.72
C HIS A 125 2.89 -4.33 -8.34
N PRO A 126 3.76 -5.34 -8.11
CA PRO A 126 4.39 -5.55 -6.80
C PRO A 126 5.27 -4.37 -6.34
N HIS A 127 5.70 -3.51 -7.26
CA HIS A 127 6.57 -2.37 -6.99
C HIS A 127 5.76 -1.07 -6.82
N ALA A 128 4.79 -0.86 -7.69
CA ALA A 128 4.00 0.37 -7.74
C ALA A 128 2.93 0.41 -6.65
N TRP A 129 2.27 -0.71 -6.36
CA TRP A 129 1.17 -0.73 -5.40
C TRP A 129 1.59 -0.39 -3.98
N PRO A 130 2.70 -0.91 -3.42
CA PRO A 130 3.15 -0.50 -2.09
C PRO A 130 3.39 1.02 -1.98
N LEU A 131 4.02 1.62 -2.99
CA LEU A 131 4.28 3.07 -3.07
C LEU A 131 2.99 3.89 -3.21
N TYR A 132 2.02 3.40 -3.97
CA TYR A 132 0.74 4.06 -4.11
C TYR A 132 -0.10 3.98 -2.83
N THR A 133 -0.21 2.77 -2.26
CA THR A 133 -1.09 2.48 -1.12
C THR A 133 -0.56 2.99 0.21
N ILE A 134 0.77 3.14 0.37
CA ILE A 134 1.30 3.77 1.58
C ILE A 134 0.76 5.20 1.75
N THR A 135 0.55 5.94 0.65
CA THR A 135 -0.07 7.28 0.72
C THR A 135 -1.50 7.25 1.24
N LYS A 136 -2.22 6.13 1.02
CA LYS A 136 -3.59 5.92 1.51
C LYS A 136 -3.60 5.58 3.01
N LEU A 137 -2.60 4.84 3.48
CA LEU A 137 -2.38 4.58 4.91
C LEU A 137 -1.95 5.83 5.68
N ILE A 138 -1.07 6.65 5.09
CA ILE A 138 -0.75 7.97 5.65
C ILE A 138 -1.99 8.87 5.67
N GLY A 139 -2.93 8.63 4.76
CA GLY A 139 -4.25 9.26 4.78
C GLY A 139 -4.35 10.58 4.05
N VAL A 140 -3.38 10.89 3.19
CA VAL A 140 -3.36 12.15 2.46
C VAL A 140 -4.30 12.11 1.25
N LYS A 141 -5.13 13.15 1.14
CA LYS A 141 -6.03 13.42 0.01
C LYS A 141 -5.80 14.83 -0.48
N PHE A 142 -5.45 14.98 -1.75
CA PHE A 142 -5.32 16.28 -2.41
C PHE A 142 -6.71 16.77 -2.81
N THR A 143 -7.04 17.99 -2.44
CA THR A 143 -8.29 18.67 -2.80
C THR A 143 -7.99 19.82 -3.77
N LYS A 144 -9.04 20.50 -4.24
CA LYS A 144 -8.86 21.74 -5.01
C LYS A 144 -8.28 22.88 -4.15
N SER A 145 -8.55 22.88 -2.85
CA SER A 145 -8.13 23.93 -1.89
C SER A 145 -6.81 23.63 -1.18
N GLY A 146 -6.34 22.38 -1.19
CA GLY A 146 -5.10 21.97 -0.52
C GLY A 146 -5.08 20.50 -0.15
N LEU A 147 -4.97 20.19 1.14
CA LEU A 147 -4.81 18.84 1.68
C LEU A 147 -5.87 18.50 2.73
N LYS A 148 -6.38 17.27 2.67
CA LYS A 148 -7.04 16.60 3.79
C LYS A 148 -6.21 15.41 4.23
N ILE A 149 -5.97 15.30 5.52
CA ILE A 149 -5.16 14.24 6.14
C ILE A 149 -6.08 13.48 7.09
N ILE A 150 -6.11 12.16 6.95
CA ILE A 150 -6.86 11.27 7.82
C ILE A 150 -5.88 10.18 8.30
N PRO A 151 -5.13 10.40 9.39
CA PRO A 151 -4.08 9.49 9.83
C PRO A 151 -4.60 8.07 10.12
N THR A 152 -4.56 7.19 9.12
CA THR A 152 -5.09 5.83 9.21
C THR A 152 -4.05 4.82 9.70
N LEU A 153 -2.76 5.10 9.49
CA LEU A 153 -1.68 4.18 9.85
C LEU A 153 -1.72 3.89 11.37
N PRO A 154 -1.84 2.61 11.78
CA PRO A 154 -2.01 2.19 13.17
C PRO A 154 -0.67 2.18 13.91
N LYS A 155 0.01 3.32 13.89
CA LYS A 155 1.26 3.53 14.60
C LYS A 155 1.10 4.75 15.49
N GLU A 156 1.64 4.63 16.70
CA GLU A 156 1.66 5.75 17.64
C GLU A 156 2.51 6.90 17.10
N GLN A 157 3.62 6.54 16.46
CA GLN A 157 4.58 7.49 15.91
C GLN A 157 5.05 7.00 14.54
N TYR A 158 5.16 7.91 13.58
CA TYR A 158 5.70 7.65 12.26
C TYR A 158 5.99 8.95 11.52
N GLU A 159 6.88 8.86 10.53
CA GLU A 159 7.18 9.92 9.60
C GLU A 159 7.02 9.41 8.17
N PHE A 160 6.46 10.25 7.32
CA PHE A 160 6.39 10.06 5.89
C PHE A 160 6.91 11.30 5.18
N SER A 161 7.72 11.09 4.15
CA SER A 161 8.29 12.16 3.34
C SER A 161 8.30 11.79 1.87
N SER A 162 7.97 12.76 1.02
CA SER A 162 8.01 12.65 -0.43
C SER A 162 8.62 13.93 -1.02
N LYS A 163 8.40 14.23 -2.30
CA LYS A 163 8.75 15.56 -2.86
C LYS A 163 7.67 16.62 -2.67
N LEU A 164 6.41 16.20 -2.53
CA LEU A 164 5.25 17.09 -2.52
C LEU A 164 4.66 17.30 -1.12
N PHE A 165 4.80 16.29 -0.26
CA PHE A 165 4.16 16.25 1.04
C PHE A 165 5.01 15.47 2.04
N GLY A 166 5.04 15.95 3.28
CA GLY A 166 5.53 15.19 4.42
C GLY A 166 4.60 15.35 5.62
N PHE A 167 4.58 14.32 6.47
CA PHE A 167 3.74 14.23 7.64
C PHE A 167 4.41 13.41 8.72
N THR A 168 4.34 13.92 9.95
CA THR A 168 4.87 13.28 11.15
C THR A 168 3.76 13.22 12.19
N LYS A 169 3.55 12.02 12.72
CA LYS A 169 2.81 11.80 13.97
C LYS A 169 3.84 11.49 15.05
N SER A 170 3.83 12.27 16.11
CA SER A 170 4.74 12.12 17.25
C SER A 170 3.94 12.05 18.56
N LYS A 171 4.65 11.91 19.70
CA LYS A 171 4.03 12.01 21.02
C LYS A 171 3.55 13.43 21.33
N ASP A 172 4.27 14.44 20.83
CA ASP A 172 4.05 15.86 21.13
C ASP A 172 3.03 16.50 20.18
N GLY A 173 2.49 15.73 19.23
CA GLY A 173 1.49 16.18 18.27
C GLY A 173 1.81 15.80 16.83
N TYR A 174 1.41 16.64 15.90
CA TYR A 174 1.46 16.39 14.47
C TYR A 174 2.22 17.49 13.75
N SER A 175 2.99 17.17 12.74
CA SER A 175 3.62 18.18 11.90
C SER A 175 3.64 17.73 10.45
N GLY A 176 3.88 18.67 9.56
CA GLY A 176 3.97 18.35 8.16
C GLY A 176 4.33 19.54 7.29
N TRP A 177 4.43 19.24 6.01
CA TRP A 177 4.71 20.25 5.02
C TRP A 177 4.08 19.90 3.67
N TYR A 178 3.77 20.94 2.89
CA TYR A 178 3.18 20.82 1.55
C TYR A 178 3.94 21.73 0.56
N ALA A 179 4.47 21.14 -0.51
CA ALA A 179 5.35 21.78 -1.49
C ALA A 179 4.75 21.79 -2.92
N PRO A 180 3.58 22.43 -3.14
CA PRO A 180 3.01 22.51 -4.47
C PRO A 180 3.91 23.33 -5.40
N ILE A 181 3.88 23.00 -6.69
CA ILE A 181 4.65 23.70 -7.73
C ILE A 181 4.18 25.15 -7.90
N LYS A 182 2.90 25.41 -7.60
CA LYS A 182 2.32 26.76 -7.67
C LYS A 182 2.37 27.43 -6.32
N GLU A 183 2.67 28.73 -6.32
CA GLU A 183 2.38 29.60 -5.19
C GLU A 183 0.88 29.61 -4.91
N GLY A 184 0.51 29.65 -3.64
CA GLY A 184 -0.89 29.74 -3.25
C GLY A 184 -1.09 29.77 -1.75
N ILE A 185 -2.33 30.07 -1.35
CA ILE A 185 -2.82 29.83 0.00
C ILE A 185 -3.57 28.52 -0.04
N TRP A 186 -3.16 27.58 0.79
CA TRP A 186 -3.68 26.22 0.81
C TRP A 186 -4.36 25.95 2.14
N GLU A 187 -5.50 25.29 2.06
CA GLU A 187 -6.21 24.76 3.20
C GLU A 187 -5.67 23.40 3.56
N ILE A 188 -5.33 23.22 4.83
CA ILE A 188 -4.93 21.95 5.40
C ILE A 188 -5.98 21.58 6.43
N SER A 189 -6.45 20.34 6.34
CA SER A 189 -7.32 19.75 7.35
C SER A 189 -6.75 18.42 7.81
N ILE A 190 -6.85 18.15 9.12
CA ILE A 190 -6.50 16.86 9.71
C ILE A 190 -7.70 16.35 10.51
N SER A 191 -8.25 15.19 10.10
CA SER A 191 -9.29 14.50 10.86
C SER A 191 -8.64 13.63 11.94
N LEU A 192 -9.01 13.85 13.19
CA LEU A 192 -8.44 13.22 14.38
C LEU A 192 -9.56 12.64 15.27
N LYS A 193 -9.19 11.76 16.19
CA LYS A 193 -10.13 11.31 17.23
C LYS A 193 -10.45 12.45 18.18
N GLU A 194 -11.64 12.47 18.76
CA GLU A 194 -12.09 13.53 19.67
C GLU A 194 -11.11 13.76 20.84
N CYS A 195 -10.54 12.68 21.40
CA CYS A 195 -9.52 12.77 22.44
C CYS A 195 -8.28 13.53 21.96
N ASP A 196 -7.79 13.27 20.75
CA ASP A 196 -6.61 13.94 20.19
C ASP A 196 -6.87 15.43 19.94
N ILE A 197 -8.09 15.80 19.53
CA ILE A 197 -8.49 17.20 19.26
C ILE A 197 -8.54 18.03 20.55
N LYS A 198 -8.89 17.41 21.68
CA LYS A 198 -8.93 18.08 22.99
C LYS A 198 -7.54 18.41 23.51
N ASP A 199 -6.56 17.58 23.17
CA ASP A 199 -5.17 17.78 23.58
C ASP A 199 -4.47 18.84 22.73
N ILE A 200 -4.97 19.17 21.53
CA ILE A 200 -4.33 20.21 20.71
C ILE A 200 -4.38 21.58 21.39
N SER A 201 -3.21 22.09 21.72
CA SER A 201 -2.97 23.33 22.46
C SER A 201 -2.63 24.51 21.56
N LYS A 202 -1.92 24.26 20.44
CA LYS A 202 -1.36 25.31 19.60
C LYS A 202 -1.14 24.85 18.16
N LEU A 203 -1.31 25.78 17.21
CA LEU A 203 -0.90 25.63 15.81
C LEU A 203 0.20 26.65 15.48
N GLU A 204 1.24 26.19 14.80
CA GLU A 204 2.23 27.03 14.14
C GLU A 204 2.19 26.78 12.64
N VAL A 205 2.16 27.84 11.84
CA VAL A 205 2.20 27.81 10.38
C VAL A 205 3.35 28.69 9.90
N ASN A 206 4.30 28.10 9.16
CA ASN A 206 5.50 28.76 8.67
C ASN A 206 6.30 29.52 9.74
N GLY A 207 6.41 28.98 10.96
CA GLY A 207 7.14 29.62 12.06
C GLY A 207 6.32 30.61 12.89
N ILE A 208 5.03 30.81 12.57
CA ILE A 208 4.17 31.81 13.20
C ILE A 208 2.98 31.10 13.82
N GLU A 209 2.71 31.38 15.09
CA GLU A 209 1.52 30.89 15.78
C GLU A 209 0.24 31.43 15.13
N GLN A 210 -0.74 30.56 14.90
CA GLN A 210 -2.01 30.92 14.27
C GLN A 210 -3.18 30.21 14.95
N GLU A 211 -4.35 30.84 14.87
CA GLU A 211 -5.61 30.19 15.22
C GLU A 211 -5.98 29.11 14.21
N PHE A 212 -6.75 28.13 14.66
CA PHE A 212 -7.30 27.07 13.83
C PHE A 212 -8.79 26.87 14.10
N THR A 213 -9.51 26.39 13.10
CA THR A 213 -10.92 26.06 13.23
C THR A 213 -11.08 24.58 13.58
N LYS A 214 -11.95 24.27 14.53
CA LYS A 214 -12.42 22.90 14.79
C LYS A 214 -13.78 22.71 14.10
N GLU A 215 -13.89 21.75 13.19
CA GLU A 215 -15.14 21.36 12.51
C GLU A 215 -15.30 19.84 12.62
N ASP A 216 -16.33 19.37 13.31
CA ASP A 216 -16.58 17.96 13.58
C ASP A 216 -15.34 17.22 14.14
N ASP A 217 -14.75 16.33 13.34
CA ASP A 217 -13.56 15.55 13.66
C ASP A 217 -12.27 16.18 13.14
N ALA A 218 -12.31 17.40 12.61
CA ALA A 218 -11.21 18.01 11.88
C ALA A 218 -10.70 19.31 12.52
N ILE A 219 -9.37 19.48 12.46
CA ILE A 219 -8.70 20.76 12.68
C ILE A 219 -8.32 21.32 11.31
N ILE A 220 -8.67 22.59 11.06
CA ILE A 220 -8.55 23.24 9.76
C ILE A 220 -7.80 24.56 9.90
N TRP A 221 -6.85 24.78 9.00
CA TRP A 221 -6.11 26.04 8.89
C TRP A 221 -5.71 26.32 7.45
N ARG A 222 -5.19 27.53 7.21
CA ARG A 222 -4.67 27.93 5.91
C ARG A 222 -3.26 28.44 6.04
N GLY A 223 -2.45 28.23 5.01
CA GLY A 223 -1.13 28.83 4.96
C GLY A 223 -0.64 29.01 3.54
N ARG A 224 0.32 29.92 3.38
CA ARG A 224 0.92 30.20 2.08
C ARG A 224 2.13 29.32 1.83
N SER A 225 2.28 28.84 0.60
CA SER A 225 3.52 28.26 0.09
C SER A 225 4.00 29.00 -1.16
N TYR A 226 5.29 28.90 -1.44
CA TYR A 226 5.91 29.35 -2.68
C TYR A 226 6.71 28.21 -3.31
N PRO A 227 7.06 28.29 -4.61
CA PRO A 227 8.05 27.38 -5.18
C PRO A 227 9.33 27.38 -4.33
N ASN A 228 9.80 26.19 -3.95
CA ASN A 228 10.95 25.97 -3.06
C ASN A 228 10.82 26.50 -1.61
N LYS A 229 9.64 27.00 -1.21
CA LYS A 229 9.31 27.34 0.19
C LYS A 229 7.99 26.67 0.56
N PRO A 230 8.02 25.41 1.01
CA PRO A 230 6.80 24.66 1.33
C PRO A 230 6.03 25.33 2.47
N LEU A 231 4.72 25.17 2.46
CA LEU A 231 3.89 25.44 3.62
C LEU A 231 4.25 24.43 4.70
N LYS A 232 4.79 24.88 5.84
CA LYS A 232 5.12 24.05 7.00
C LYS A 232 4.13 24.32 8.13
N TRP A 233 3.82 23.30 8.91
CA TRP A 233 2.93 23.42 10.04
C TRP A 233 3.25 22.43 11.16
N ILE A 234 2.89 22.82 12.39
CA ILE A 234 3.02 22.01 13.60
C ILE A 234 1.76 22.22 14.46
N LEU A 235 1.09 21.13 14.82
CA LEU A 235 0.04 21.05 15.82
C LEU A 235 0.61 20.44 17.09
N TYR A 236 0.68 21.22 18.15
CA TYR A 236 1.16 20.77 19.46
C TYR A 236 0.00 20.19 20.26
N LYS A 237 0.25 19.04 20.88
CA LYS A 237 -0.60 18.49 21.96
C LYS A 237 -0.29 19.12 23.31
#